data_AF-A0A1S9PLD2-F1
#
_entry.id   AF-A0A1S9PLD2-F1
#
_cell.length_a   1.000
_cell.length_b   1.000
_cell.length_c   1.000
_cell.angle_alpha   90.00
_cell.angle_beta   90.00
_cell.angle_gamma   90.00
#
_symmetry.space_group_name_H-M   'P 1'
#
loop_
_entity.id
_entity.type
_entity.pdbx_description
1 polymer ?
#
loop_
_entity_poly.entity_id
_entity_poly.type
_entity_poly.pdbx_seq_one_letter_code
_entity_poly.pdbx_strand_id
1 'polypeptide(L)'
;MQEKGTLDNHTTPLYNRGRRFYHIGSYSFVAIMLLSVVFTYLPDTDAAETARNILISLLGLVVFIAVPVGLIYIIKSMRSKEPANKYRWYYFAALLFIQICLLIMLAFILLALFSPM
;
A
#
# COMPACT_ATOMS: atom_id res chain seq x y z
N MET A 1 29.59 -22.34 -19.11
CA MET A 1 29.57 -21.36 -18.01
C MET A 1 28.12 -20.99 -17.72
N GLN A 2 27.49 -21.72 -16.80
CA GLN A 2 26.21 -21.36 -16.22
C GLN A 2 26.52 -21.02 -14.77
N GLU A 3 26.80 -19.74 -14.49
CA GLU A 3 26.66 -19.21 -13.14
C GLU A 3 25.16 -19.20 -12.86
N LYS A 4 24.65 -20.39 -12.50
CA LYS A 4 23.37 -20.54 -11.86
C LYS A 4 23.60 -20.04 -10.44
N GLY A 5 23.65 -18.71 -10.32
CA GLY A 5 23.83 -17.99 -9.08
C GLY A 5 22.84 -18.55 -8.08
N THR A 6 23.35 -19.36 -7.17
CA THR A 6 22.76 -19.70 -5.89
C THR A 6 22.69 -18.41 -5.07
N LEU A 7 21.88 -17.45 -5.52
CA LEU A 7 21.52 -16.29 -4.73
C LEU A 7 20.48 -16.79 -3.72
N ASP A 8 20.98 -17.00 -2.51
CA ASP A 8 20.27 -16.53 -1.32
C ASP A 8 18.86 -17.08 -1.12
N ASN A 9 18.75 -18.40 -1.13
CA ASN A 9 17.64 -19.12 -0.49
C ASN A 9 17.65 -18.99 1.05
N HIS A 10 18.33 -17.98 1.61
CA HIS A 10 17.97 -17.41 2.90
C HIS A 10 16.68 -16.61 2.73
N THR A 11 15.57 -17.34 2.60
CA THR A 11 14.22 -16.79 2.71
C THR A 11 14.10 -16.05 4.02
N THR A 12 14.24 -14.72 3.97
CA THR A 12 14.03 -13.82 5.09
C THR A 12 12.52 -13.70 5.31
N PRO A 13 11.94 -14.44 6.28
CA PRO A 13 10.49 -14.62 6.36
C PRO A 13 9.77 -13.30 6.64
N LEU A 14 10.43 -12.37 7.36
CA LEU A 14 9.89 -11.05 7.68
C LEU A 14 9.88 -10.15 6.44
N TYR A 15 10.99 -10.10 5.70
CA TYR A 15 11.06 -9.36 4.44
C TYR A 15 10.01 -9.83 3.42
N ASN A 16 9.84 -11.14 3.25
CA ASN A 16 8.86 -11.68 2.28
C ASN A 16 7.41 -11.42 2.69
N ARG A 17 7.13 -11.31 4.00
CA ARG A 17 5.83 -10.84 4.49
C ARG A 17 5.66 -9.35 4.21
N GLY A 18 6.64 -8.52 4.58
CA GLY A 18 6.63 -7.08 4.32
C GLY A 18 6.46 -6.73 2.85
N ARG A 19 7.17 -7.45 1.96
CA ARG A 19 7.04 -7.33 0.50
C ARG A 19 5.65 -7.68 0.00
N ARG A 20 5.02 -8.73 0.52
CA ARG A 20 3.63 -9.09 0.15
C ARG A 20 2.65 -7.99 0.54
N PHE A 21 2.74 -7.50 1.78
CA PHE A 21 1.92 -6.38 2.24
C PHE A 21 2.18 -5.10 1.44
N TYR A 22 3.43 -4.84 1.05
CA TYR A 22 3.75 -3.76 0.12
C TYR A 22 3.04 -3.91 -1.22
N HIS A 23 3.10 -5.08 -1.86
CA HIS A 23 2.42 -5.28 -3.14
C HIS A 23 0.90 -5.12 -3.00
N ILE A 24 0.30 -5.69 -1.95
CA ILE A 24 -1.14 -5.52 -1.67
C ILE A 24 -1.47 -4.03 -1.48
N GLY A 25 -0.77 -3.34 -0.59
CA GLY A 25 -1.04 -1.92 -0.31
C GLY A 25 -0.78 -1.01 -1.52
N SER A 26 0.31 -1.22 -2.25
CA SER A 26 0.64 -0.41 -3.44
C SER A 26 -0.31 -0.66 -4.61
N TYR A 27 -0.70 -1.91 -4.87
CA TYR A 27 -1.68 -2.21 -5.93
C TYR A 27 -3.07 -1.67 -5.57
N SER A 28 -3.50 -1.81 -4.32
CA SER A 28 -4.77 -1.21 -3.88
C SER A 28 -4.73 0.32 -3.95
N PHE A 29 -3.61 0.95 -3.60
CA PHE A 29 -3.45 2.40 -3.71
C PHE A 29 -3.52 2.88 -5.17
N VAL A 30 -2.81 2.19 -6.08
CA VAL A 30 -2.87 2.49 -7.52
C VAL A 30 -4.27 2.23 -8.08
N ALA A 31 -4.95 1.17 -7.64
CA ALA A 31 -6.32 0.86 -8.06
C ALA A 31 -7.29 1.98 -7.66
N ILE A 32 -7.17 2.55 -6.45
CA ILE A 32 -7.99 3.71 -6.03
C ILE A 32 -7.81 4.88 -7.00
N MET A 33 -6.56 5.17 -7.38
CA MET A 33 -6.27 6.28 -8.29
C MET A 33 -6.87 6.04 -9.68
N LEU A 34 -6.73 4.81 -10.21
CA LEU A 34 -7.26 4.44 -11.53
C LEU A 34 -8.78 4.30 -11.57
N LEU A 35 -9.43 4.03 -10.43
CA LEU A 35 -10.88 3.91 -10.37
C LEU A 35 -11.60 5.18 -10.81
N SER A 36 -11.02 6.35 -10.51
CA SER A 36 -11.53 7.63 -11.02
C SER A 36 -11.68 7.64 -12.55
N VAL A 37 -10.72 7.07 -13.27
CA VAL A 37 -10.71 6.96 -14.74
C VAL A 37 -11.69 5.89 -15.23
N VAL A 38 -11.81 4.76 -14.54
CA VAL A 38 -12.75 3.70 -14.94
C VAL A 38 -14.20 4.21 -14.86
N PHE A 39 -14.53 4.94 -13.81
CA PHE A 39 -15.89 5.46 -13.61
C PHE A 39 -16.26 6.59 -14.57
N THR A 40 -15.31 7.26 -15.25
CA THR A 40 -15.67 8.24 -16.31
C THR A 40 -16.26 7.59 -17.56
N TYR A 41 -16.06 6.28 -17.75
CA TYR A 41 -16.61 5.54 -18.89
C TYR A 41 -17.91 4.80 -18.57
N LEU A 42 -18.35 4.84 -17.30
CA LEU A 42 -19.60 4.22 -16.87
C LEU A 42 -20.74 5.24 -16.95
N PRO A 43 -21.98 4.80 -17.27
CA PRO A 43 -23.14 5.68 -17.27
C PRO A 43 -23.39 6.22 -15.87
N ASP A 44 -23.63 7.53 -15.80
CA ASP A 44 -23.87 8.26 -14.55
C ASP A 44 -25.23 7.85 -13.97
N THR A 45 -25.17 6.90 -13.05
CA THR A 45 -26.34 6.27 -12.41
C THR A 45 -26.04 6.13 -10.93
N ASP A 46 -27.06 6.29 -10.08
CA ASP A 46 -26.94 6.13 -8.63
C ASP A 46 -26.29 4.79 -8.24
N ALA A 47 -26.54 3.74 -9.03
CA ALA A 47 -25.93 2.42 -8.86
C ALA A 47 -24.41 2.44 -9.12
N ALA A 48 -23.95 3.11 -10.18
CA ALA A 48 -22.53 3.26 -10.48
C ALA A 48 -21.81 4.11 -9.42
N GLU A 49 -22.44 5.19 -8.94
CA GLU A 49 -21.89 6.02 -7.87
C GLU A 49 -21.79 5.23 -6.55
N THR A 50 -22.83 4.48 -6.19
CA THR A 50 -22.82 3.62 -5.00
C THR A 50 -21.71 2.57 -5.10
N ALA A 51 -21.56 1.91 -6.25
CA ALA A 51 -20.50 0.92 -6.47
C ALA A 51 -19.11 1.55 -6.36
N ARG A 52 -18.91 2.76 -6.91
CA ARG A 52 -17.67 3.53 -6.79
C ARG A 52 -17.30 3.79 -5.33
N ASN A 53 -18.25 4.29 -4.54
CA ASN A 53 -18.01 4.63 -3.15
C ASN A 53 -17.69 3.40 -2.29
N ILE A 54 -18.38 2.27 -2.53
CA ILE A 54 -18.09 0.99 -1.85
C ILE A 54 -16.68 0.51 -2.21
N LEU A 55 -16.33 0.52 -3.50
CA LEU A 55 -15.04 -0.01 -3.96
C LEU A 55 -13.86 0.85 -3.48
N ILE A 56 -14.00 2.18 -3.52
CA ILE A 56 -13.00 3.10 -2.96
C ILE A 56 -12.84 2.88 -1.46
N SER A 57 -13.95 2.73 -0.71
CA SER A 57 -13.90 2.49 0.73
C SER A 57 -13.22 1.17 1.09
N LEU A 58 -13.55 0.09 0.36
CA LEU A 58 -12.93 -1.23 0.57
C LEU A 58 -11.43 -1.21 0.29
N LEU A 59 -11.03 -0.64 -0.84
CA LEU A 59 -9.61 -0.52 -1.17
C LEU A 59 -8.88 0.42 -0.20
N GLY A 60 -9.53 1.51 0.20
CA GLY A 60 -9.00 2.44 1.20
C GLY A 60 -8.70 1.73 2.52
N LEU A 61 -9.63 0.88 3.00
CA LEU A 61 -9.43 0.05 4.18
C LEU A 61 -8.26 -0.93 4.01
N VAL A 62 -8.16 -1.59 2.85
CA VAL A 62 -7.04 -2.50 2.55
C VAL A 62 -5.71 -1.76 2.62
N VAL A 63 -5.61 -0.58 2.01
CA VAL A 63 -4.38 0.24 2.05
C VAL A 63 -4.06 0.68 3.48
N PHE A 64 -5.07 1.12 4.24
CA PHE A 64 -4.93 1.58 5.62
C PHE A 64 -4.41 0.49 6.57
N ILE A 65 -4.71 -0.79 6.29
CA ILE A 65 -4.22 -1.93 7.09
C ILE A 65 -2.89 -2.47 6.52
N ALA A 66 -2.82 -2.70 5.21
CA ALA A 66 -1.69 -3.37 4.57
C ALA A 66 -0.40 -2.54 4.65
N VAL A 67 -0.48 -1.22 4.52
CA VAL A 67 0.71 -0.35 4.51
C VAL A 67 1.40 -0.29 5.89
N PRO A 68 0.70 -0.04 7.01
CA PRO A 68 1.32 -0.11 8.35
C PRO A 68 1.87 -1.49 8.67
N VAL A 69 1.14 -2.56 8.34
CA VAL A 69 1.60 -3.93 8.59
C VAL A 69 2.85 -4.24 7.76
N GLY A 70 2.88 -3.81 6.50
CA GLY A 70 4.07 -3.87 5.65
C GLY A 70 5.27 -3.15 6.27
N LEU A 71 5.08 -1.93 6.77
CA LEU A 71 6.13 -1.16 7.45
C LEU A 71 6.69 -1.91 8.65
N ILE A 72 5.82 -2.44 9.51
CA ILE A 72 6.23 -3.19 10.71
C ILE A 72 7.10 -4.39 10.31
N TYR A 73 6.70 -5.15 9.30
CA TYR A 73 7.48 -6.32 8.85
C TYR A 73 8.82 -5.92 8.21
N ILE A 74 8.85 -4.85 7.42
CA ILE A 74 10.09 -4.35 6.81
C ILE A 74 11.04 -3.80 7.89
N ILE A 75 10.55 -3.02 8.86
CA ILE A 75 11.35 -2.53 9.99
C ILE A 75 11.90 -3.70 10.82
N LYS A 76 11.06 -4.69 11.14
CA LYS A 76 11.51 -5.91 11.84
C LYS A 76 12.58 -6.66 11.06
N SER A 77 12.46 -6.72 9.73
CA SER A 77 13.46 -7.31 8.83
C SER A 77 14.79 -6.52 8.77
N MET A 78 14.75 -5.20 8.99
CA MET A 78 15.98 -4.40 9.10
C MET A 78 16.68 -4.57 10.45
N ARG A 79 15.92 -4.82 11.52
CA ARG A 79 16.45 -5.01 12.88
C ARG A 79 16.90 -6.45 13.16
N SER A 80 16.43 -7.42 12.39
CA SER A 80 16.85 -8.81 12.51
C SER A 80 18.23 -9.02 11.89
N LYS A 81 18.94 -10.08 12.30
CA LYS A 81 20.22 -10.52 11.69
C LYS A 81 20.04 -11.09 10.27
N GLU A 82 19.01 -10.64 9.54
CA GLU A 82 18.75 -11.09 8.18
C GLU A 82 19.75 -10.44 7.20
N PRO A 83 20.28 -11.19 6.21
CA PRO A 83 21.30 -10.70 5.28
C PRO A 83 20.87 -9.40 4.60
N ALA A 84 21.76 -8.41 4.51
CA ALA A 84 21.42 -7.09 3.97
C ALA A 84 20.91 -7.21 2.53
N ASN A 85 19.69 -6.72 2.29
CA ASN A 85 19.09 -6.69 0.95
C ASN A 85 18.86 -5.23 0.54
N LYS A 86 19.47 -4.82 -0.57
CA LYS A 86 19.38 -3.45 -1.13
C LYS A 86 17.95 -2.96 -1.33
N TYR A 87 17.00 -3.86 -1.59
CA TYR A 87 15.61 -3.51 -1.83
C TYR A 87 14.82 -3.21 -0.53
N ARG A 88 15.31 -3.58 0.66
CA ARG A 88 14.60 -3.30 1.94
C ARG A 88 14.32 -1.82 2.14
N TRP A 89 15.32 -0.98 1.87
CA TRP A 89 15.21 0.47 1.97
C TRP A 89 14.24 1.06 0.95
N TYR A 90 14.24 0.51 -0.27
CA TYR A 90 13.27 0.91 -1.30
C TYR A 90 11.83 0.63 -0.85
N TYR A 91 11.53 -0.59 -0.39
CA TYR A 91 10.19 -0.94 0.10
C TYR A 91 9.79 -0.13 1.33
N PHE A 92 10.72 0.13 2.25
CA PHE A 92 10.47 0.98 3.41
C PHE A 92 10.10 2.41 2.99
N ALA A 93 10.91 3.04 2.14
CA ALA A 93 10.67 4.40 1.67
C ALA A 93 9.33 4.51 0.93
N ALA A 94 9.02 3.54 0.07
CA ALA A 94 7.76 3.52 -0.67
C ALA A 94 6.54 3.35 0.24
N LEU A 95 6.61 2.44 1.22
CA LEU A 95 5.54 2.27 2.21
C LEU A 95 5.38 3.50 3.11
N LEU A 96 6.48 4.14 3.52
CA LEU A 96 6.47 5.36 4.32
C LEU A 96 5.81 6.50 3.56
N PHE A 97 6.14 6.65 2.27
CA PHE A 97 5.51 7.62 1.39
C PHE A 97 4.00 7.42 1.30
N ILE A 98 3.55 6.19 1.01
CA ILE A 98 2.11 5.87 0.95
C ILE A 98 1.45 6.17 2.29
N GLN A 99 2.08 5.81 3.42
CA GLN A 99 1.55 6.08 4.75
C GLN A 99 1.37 7.58 5.01
N ILE A 100 2.33 8.41 4.62
CA ILE A 100 2.24 9.87 4.76
C ILE A 100 1.08 10.41 3.91
N CYS A 101 0.93 9.96 2.66
CA CYS A 101 -0.19 10.36 1.81
C CYS A 101 -1.55 10.01 2.44
N LEU A 102 -1.69 8.83 3.06
CA LEU A 102 -2.91 8.44 3.77
C LEU A 102 -3.20 9.33 4.97
N LEU A 103 -2.18 9.66 5.77
CA LEU A 103 -2.35 10.53 6.95
C LEU A 103 -2.74 11.95 6.55
N ILE A 104 -2.17 12.48 5.46
CA ILE A 104 -2.54 13.77 4.91
C ILE A 104 -4.00 13.76 4.43
N MET A 105 -4.40 12.74 3.66
CA MET A 105 -5.80 12.61 3.21
C MET A 105 -6.77 12.50 4.39
N LEU A 106 -6.43 11.70 5.41
CA LEU A 106 -7.23 11.58 6.63
C LEU A 106 -7.36 12.91 7.36
N ALA A 107 -6.26 13.67 7.48
CA ALA A 107 -6.28 14.99 8.11
C ALA A 107 -7.22 15.96 7.36
N PHE A 108 -7.20 15.97 6.02
CA PHE A 108 -8.13 16.77 5.22
C PHE A 108 -9.60 16.36 5.44
N ILE A 109 -9.88 15.06 5.49
CA ILE A 109 -11.25 14.56 5.76
C ILE A 109 -11.71 15.01 7.15
N LEU A 110 -10.87 14.86 8.18
CA LEU A 110 -11.19 15.30 9.53
C LEU A 110 -11.40 16.81 9.60
N LEU A 111 -10.54 17.60 8.96
CA LEU A 111 -10.71 19.05 8.88
C LEU A 111 -12.02 19.45 8.19
N ALA A 112 -12.38 18.78 7.10
CA ALA A 112 -13.66 19.02 6.42
C ALA A 112 -14.87 18.66 7.30
N LEU A 113 -14.74 17.61 8.13
CA LEU A 113 -15.81 17.17 9.04
C LEU A 113 -15.99 18.09 10.25
N PHE A 114 -14.90 18.69 10.74
CA PHE A 114 -14.87 19.53 11.95
C PHE A 114 -14.77 21.03 11.66
N SER A 115 -14.68 21.44 10.38
CA SER A 115 -14.80 22.84 10.02
C SER A 115 -16.23 23.28 10.30
N PRO A 116 -16.46 24.30 11.17
CA PRO A 116 -17.77 24.87 11.32
C PRO A 116 -18.17 25.46 9.98
N MET A 117 -19.34 25.05 9.45
CA MET A 117 -20.00 25.76 8.35
C MET A 117 -20.33 27.20 8.76
#